data_AF-A0A1B6FZG5-F1
#
_entry.id   AF-A0A1B6FZG5-F1
#
_cell.length_a   1.000
_cell.length_b   1.000
_cell.length_c   1.000
_cell.angle_alpha   90.00
_cell.angle_beta   90.00
_cell.angle_gamma   90.00
#
_symmetry.space_group_name_H-M   'P 1'
#
loop_
_entity.id
_entity.type
_entity.pdbx_description
1 polymer ?
#
loop_
_entity_poly.entity_id
_entity_poly.type
_entity_poly.pdbx_seq_one_letter_code
_entity_poly.pdbx_strand_id
1 'polypeptide(L)'
;GAKFIGWLCFILSITGIFVFYLSMQLLDYVEKHPTPQNRELIEDIPTYMMACMVLIGFHTIDMFFSTLLLVGVYKEKSELLMCWLIYGFIDLAVAINVGYLRSFIFFVIDLYFLLVVYSYYKELTCAERS
;
A
#
# COMPACT_ATOMS: atom_id res chain seq x y z
N GLY A 1 8.71 -13.43 -10.68
CA GLY A 1 8.80 -12.43 -9.59
C GLY A 1 7.67 -11.42 -9.66
N ALA A 2 7.71 -10.51 -10.64
CA ALA A 2 6.81 -9.34 -10.71
C ALA A 2 5.29 -9.66 -10.65
N LYS A 3 4.82 -10.74 -11.30
CA LYS A 3 3.40 -11.17 -11.21
C LYS A 3 2.97 -11.47 -9.77
N PHE A 4 3.80 -12.19 -9.02
CA PHE A 4 3.52 -12.56 -7.64
C PHE A 4 3.47 -11.30 -6.75
N ILE A 5 4.43 -10.39 -6.93
CA ILE A 5 4.48 -9.12 -6.20
C ILE A 5 3.21 -8.31 -6.46
N GLY A 6 2.80 -8.16 -7.72
CA GLY A 6 1.58 -7.42 -8.07
C GLY A 6 0.33 -7.99 -7.39
N TRP A 7 0.17 -9.31 -7.37
CA TRP A 7 -0.97 -9.95 -6.69
C TRP A 7 -0.90 -9.82 -5.17
N LEU A 8 0.30 -9.99 -4.59
CA LEU A 8 0.51 -9.86 -3.16
C LEU A 8 0.17 -8.44 -2.68
N CYS A 9 0.70 -7.41 -3.34
CA CYS A 9 0.37 -6.02 -3.06
C CYS A 9 -1.13 -5.76 -3.18
N PHE A 10 -1.75 -6.22 -4.28
CA PHE A 10 -3.20 -6.05 -4.50
C PHE A 10 -4.06 -6.66 -3.37
N ILE A 11 -3.77 -7.91 -2.98
CA ILE A 11 -4.51 -8.60 -1.91
C ILE A 11 -4.29 -7.93 -0.55
N LEU A 12 -3.06 -7.53 -0.24
CA LEU A 12 -2.73 -6.84 1.00
C LEU A 12 -3.46 -5.50 1.09
N SER A 13 -3.55 -4.74 -0.01
CA SER A 13 -4.28 -3.48 -0.03
C SER A 13 -5.78 -3.67 0.14
N ILE A 14 -6.39 -4.67 -0.51
CA ILE A 14 -7.81 -5.03 -0.27
C ILE A 14 -8.04 -5.36 1.20
N THR A 15 -7.17 -6.20 1.77
CA THR A 15 -7.26 -6.62 3.17
C THR A 15 -7.11 -5.42 4.11
N GLY A 16 -6.17 -4.52 3.82
CA GLY A 16 -5.96 -3.29 4.58
C GLY A 16 -7.19 -2.39 4.57
N ILE A 17 -7.80 -2.14 3.41
CA ILE A 17 -9.04 -1.38 3.29
C ILE A 17 -10.14 -1.98 4.17
N PHE A 18 -10.32 -3.30 4.09
CA PHE A 18 -11.33 -4.00 4.87
C PHE A 18 -11.07 -3.88 6.37
N VAL A 19 -9.83 -4.05 6.81
CA VAL A 19 -9.44 -3.93 8.23
C VAL A 19 -9.69 -2.51 8.74
N PHE A 20 -9.26 -1.47 8.03
CA PHE A 20 -9.49 -0.10 8.49
C PHE A 20 -10.97 0.31 8.44
N TYR A 21 -11.72 -0.19 7.47
CA TYR A 21 -13.17 0.01 7.44
C TYR A 21 -13.85 -0.62 8.66
N LEU A 22 -13.50 -1.87 9.02
CA LEU A 22 -14.02 -2.51 10.23
C LEU A 22 -13.59 -1.76 11.50
N SER A 23 -12.35 -1.28 11.57
CA SER A 23 -11.88 -0.44 12.68
C SER A 23 -12.72 0.82 12.85
N MET A 24 -13.10 1.49 11.75
CA MET A 24 -14.00 2.64 11.82
C MET A 24 -15.39 2.27 12.33
N GLN A 25 -15.95 1.13 11.92
CA GLN A 25 -17.25 0.67 12.46
C GLN A 25 -17.16 0.37 13.95
N LEU A 26 -16.04 -0.19 14.42
CA LEU A 26 -15.81 -0.44 15.84
C LEU A 26 -15.68 0.87 16.64
N LEU A 27 -14.97 1.86 16.09
CA LEU A 27 -14.84 3.18 16.71
C LEU A 27 -16.20 3.90 16.82
N ASP A 28 -17.01 3.86 15.76
CA ASP A 28 -18.38 4.41 15.78
C ASP A 28 -19.29 3.69 16.79
N TYR A 29 -19.13 2.36 16.94
CA TYR A 29 -19.84 1.60 17.97
C TYR A 29 -19.45 2.04 19.39
N VAL A 30 -18.14 2.22 19.64
CA VAL A 30 -17.59 2.68 20.92
C VAL A 30 -18.08 4.08 21.27
N GLU A 31 -18.11 4.99 20.29
CA GLU A 31 -18.63 6.35 20.45
C GLU A 31 -20.11 6.34 20.89
N LYS A 32 -20.92 5.49 20.26
CA LYS A 32 -22.36 5.36 20.56
C LYS A 32 -22.67 4.61 21.86
N HIS A 33 -21.72 3.82 22.37
CA HIS A 33 -21.89 3.00 23.58
C HIS A 33 -20.75 3.28 24.58
N PRO A 34 -20.73 4.49 25.17
CA PRO A 34 -19.68 4.88 26.11
C PRO A 34 -19.73 4.01 27.37
N THR A 35 -18.55 3.58 27.80
CA THR A 35 -18.32 2.85 29.06
C THR A 35 -17.37 3.66 29.95
N PRO A 36 -17.36 3.45 31.27
CA PRO A 36 -16.39 4.12 32.14
C PRO A 36 -14.93 3.89 31.71
N GLN A 37 -14.63 2.76 31.07
CA GLN A 37 -13.27 2.40 30.64
C GLN A 37 -12.79 3.11 29.36
N ASN A 38 -13.70 3.60 28.51
CA ASN A 38 -13.34 4.18 27.21
C ASN A 38 -13.56 5.70 27.12
N ARG A 39 -13.89 6.34 28.25
CA ARG A 39 -14.29 7.75 28.28
C ARG A 39 -13.22 8.69 27.73
N GLU A 40 -11.96 8.44 28.05
CA GLU A 40 -10.81 9.22 27.56
C GLU A 40 -10.56 8.99 26.07
N LEU A 41 -10.88 7.80 25.55
CA LEU A 41 -10.72 7.47 24.13
C LEU A 41 -11.69 8.26 23.25
N ILE A 42 -12.89 8.59 23.76
CA ILE A 42 -13.97 9.22 22.98
C ILE A 42 -13.54 10.56 22.37
N GLU A 43 -12.75 11.35 23.10
CA GLU A 43 -12.27 12.66 22.61
C GLU A 43 -11.34 12.52 21.40
N ASP A 44 -10.62 11.40 21.31
CA ASP A 44 -9.67 11.11 20.23
C ASP A 44 -10.27 10.29 19.07
N ILE A 45 -11.50 9.77 19.21
CA ILE A 45 -12.17 8.97 18.17
C ILE A 45 -12.16 9.69 16.80
N PRO A 46 -12.49 10.99 16.67
CA PRO A 46 -12.43 11.67 15.39
C PRO A 46 -11.05 11.61 14.73
N THR A 47 -9.98 11.72 15.53
CA THR A 47 -8.60 11.62 15.06
C THR A 47 -8.29 10.21 14.55
N TYR A 48 -8.71 9.17 15.27
CA TYR A 48 -8.52 7.78 14.83
C TYR A 48 -9.35 7.45 13.58
N MET A 49 -10.57 7.96 13.47
CA MET A 49 -11.39 7.81 12.27
C MET A 49 -10.74 8.48 11.06
N MET A 50 -10.22 9.70 11.22
CA MET A 50 -9.48 10.40 10.18
C MET A 50 -8.23 9.60 9.76
N ALA A 51 -7.47 9.07 10.71
CA ALA A 51 -6.31 8.23 10.42
C ALA A 51 -6.71 6.98 9.62
N CYS A 52 -7.81 6.30 9.98
CA CYS A 52 -8.33 5.17 9.21
C CYS A 52 -8.71 5.57 7.78
N MET A 53 -9.38 6.70 7.58
CA MET A 53 -9.73 7.20 6.23
C MET A 53 -8.49 7.47 5.38
N VAL A 54 -7.46 8.09 5.95
CA VAL A 54 -6.18 8.35 5.27
C VAL A 54 -5.52 7.03 4.87
N LEU A 55 -5.49 6.04 5.76
CA LEU A 55 -4.91 4.72 5.51
C LEU A 55 -5.69 3.93 4.43
N ILE A 56 -7.02 4.03 4.41
CA ILE A 56 -7.85 3.50 3.32
C ILE A 56 -7.48 4.16 1.99
N GLY A 57 -7.25 5.48 2.00
CA GLY A 57 -6.79 6.24 0.84
C GLY A 57 -5.46 5.71 0.28
N PHE A 58 -4.46 5.52 1.15
CA PHE A 58 -3.17 4.93 0.75
C PHE A 58 -3.34 3.54 0.13
N HIS A 59 -4.10 2.65 0.77
CA HIS A 59 -4.34 1.32 0.20
C HIS A 59 -5.12 1.35 -1.12
N THR A 60 -5.99 2.33 -1.32
CA THR A 60 -6.68 2.50 -2.61
C THR A 60 -5.68 2.90 -3.71
N ILE A 61 -4.72 3.77 -3.39
CA ILE A 61 -3.63 4.14 -4.30
C ILE A 61 -2.75 2.91 -4.59
N ASP A 62 -2.38 2.14 -3.57
CA ASP A 62 -1.62 0.89 -3.73
C ASP A 62 -2.33 -0.11 -4.64
N MET A 63 -3.65 -0.27 -4.50
CA MET A 63 -4.44 -1.15 -5.37
C MET A 63 -4.38 -0.71 -6.82
N PHE A 64 -4.50 0.60 -7.08
CA PHE A 64 -4.40 1.15 -8.42
C PHE A 64 -3.04 0.86 -9.04
N PHE A 65 -1.95 1.17 -8.34
CA PHE A 65 -0.60 0.90 -8.84
C PHE A 65 -0.33 -0.61 -8.96
N SER A 66 -0.80 -1.44 -8.04
CA SER A 66 -0.70 -2.90 -8.15
C SER A 66 -1.42 -3.42 -9.40
N THR A 67 -2.55 -2.81 -9.76
CA THR A 67 -3.26 -3.12 -11.02
C THR A 67 -2.42 -2.70 -12.23
N LEU A 68 -1.79 -1.52 -12.22
CA LEU A 68 -0.87 -1.11 -13.28
C LEU A 68 0.31 -2.08 -13.44
N LEU A 69 0.89 -2.54 -12.33
CA LEU A 69 1.94 -3.56 -12.34
C LEU A 69 1.43 -4.86 -12.97
N LEU A 70 0.29 -5.38 -12.51
CA LEU A 70 -0.29 -6.60 -13.05
C LEU A 70 -0.57 -6.48 -14.55
N VAL A 71 -1.23 -5.41 -14.98
CA VAL A 71 -1.50 -5.16 -16.41
C VAL A 71 -0.19 -5.03 -17.19
N GLY A 72 0.79 -4.28 -16.67
CA GLY A 72 2.12 -4.13 -17.27
C GLY A 72 2.83 -5.46 -17.47
N VAL A 73 2.76 -6.36 -16.48
CA VAL A 73 3.40 -7.67 -16.56
C VAL A 73 2.62 -8.66 -17.44
N TYR A 74 1.29 -8.65 -17.43
CA TYR A 74 0.49 -9.55 -18.26
C TYR A 74 0.41 -9.13 -19.72
N LYS A 75 0.53 -7.83 -20.00
CA LYS A 75 0.51 -7.26 -21.35
C LYS A 75 1.89 -6.88 -21.88
N GLU A 76 2.95 -7.16 -21.12
CA GLU A 76 4.33 -6.87 -21.48
C GLU A 76 4.54 -5.39 -21.86
N LYS A 77 3.92 -4.48 -21.10
CA LYS A 77 3.99 -3.02 -21.32
C LYS A 77 4.97 -2.38 -20.36
N SER A 78 6.17 -2.06 -20.85
CA SER A 78 7.26 -1.45 -20.07
C SER A 78 6.89 -0.10 -19.43
N GLU A 79 6.07 0.71 -20.11
CA GLU A 79 5.58 2.02 -19.64
C GLU A 79 4.81 1.91 -18.31
N LEU A 80 3.95 0.89 -18.15
CA LEU A 80 3.17 0.68 -16.94
C LEU A 80 4.04 0.24 -15.76
N LEU A 81 5.09 -0.53 -16.04
CA LEU A 81 6.08 -0.92 -15.04
C LEU A 81 6.90 0.28 -14.57
N MET A 82 7.23 1.19 -15.49
CA MET A 82 7.92 2.44 -15.15
C MET A 82 7.07 3.31 -14.22
N CYS A 83 5.76 3.45 -14.48
CA CYS A 83 4.85 4.15 -13.58
C CYS A 83 4.84 3.53 -12.17
N TRP A 84 4.79 2.20 -12.08
CA TRP A 84 4.84 1.50 -10.80
C TRP A 84 6.19 1.69 -10.06
N LEU A 85 7.30 1.66 -10.79
CA LEU A 85 8.64 1.88 -10.21
C LEU A 85 8.77 3.28 -9.63
N ILE A 86 8.33 4.32 -10.35
CA ILE A 86 8.33 5.70 -9.86
C ILE A 86 7.49 5.80 -8.58
N TYR A 87 6.31 5.20 -8.58
CA TYR A 87 5.47 5.12 -7.38
C TYR A 87 6.19 4.45 -6.21
N GLY A 88 6.77 3.27 -6.42
CA GLY A 88 7.46 2.54 -5.36
C GLY A 88 8.65 3.29 -4.76
N PHE A 89 9.37 4.11 -5.55
CA PHE A 89 10.42 4.99 -5.01
C PHE A 89 9.85 6.12 -4.16
N ILE A 90 8.73 6.72 -4.58
CA ILE A 90 8.05 7.76 -3.81
C ILE A 90 7.53 7.18 -2.50
N ASP A 91 6.87 6.03 -2.55
CA ASP A 91 6.35 5.34 -1.36
C ASP A 91 7.48 5.01 -0.36
N LEU A 92 8.60 4.48 -0.86
CA LEU A 92 9.78 4.22 -0.03
C LEU A 92 10.35 5.50 0.62
N ALA A 93 10.41 6.61 -0.13
CA ALA A 93 10.87 7.89 0.38
C ALA A 93 9.92 8.46 1.45
N VAL A 94 8.62 8.34 1.24
CA VAL A 94 7.59 8.73 2.23
C VAL A 94 7.73 7.87 3.49
N ALA A 95 7.88 6.55 3.35
CA ALA A 95 8.05 5.64 4.47
C ALA A 95 9.26 5.99 5.35
N ILE A 96 10.38 6.41 4.75
CA ILE A 96 11.57 6.88 5.48
C ILE A 96 11.29 8.20 6.22
N ASN A 97 10.65 9.17 5.56
CA ASN A 97 10.47 10.53 6.09
C ASN A 97 9.38 10.64 7.16
N VAL A 98 8.32 9.84 7.06
CA VAL A 98 7.20 9.87 8.02
C VAL A 98 7.58 9.18 9.34
N GLY A 99 8.83 8.74 9.49
CA GLY A 99 9.32 8.12 10.72
C GLY A 99 8.54 6.87 11.09
N TYR A 100 7.90 6.23 10.11
CA TYR A 100 7.11 5.04 10.35
C TYR A 100 8.01 4.02 11.05
N LEU A 101 7.49 3.48 12.15
CA LEU A 101 7.90 2.26 12.85
C LEU A 101 7.88 1.03 11.92
N ARG A 102 8.23 1.17 10.64
CA ARG A 102 8.47 0.04 9.76
C ARG A 102 9.77 -0.58 10.24
N SER A 103 9.65 -1.81 10.75
CA SER A 103 10.83 -2.62 11.03
C SER A 103 11.72 -2.65 9.78
N PHE A 104 13.03 -2.70 9.99
CA PHE A 104 14.03 -2.86 8.93
C PHE A 104 13.66 -3.95 7.91
N ILE A 105 12.91 -4.97 8.35
CA ILE A 105 12.40 -6.06 7.51
C ILE A 105 11.47 -5.54 6.40
N PHE A 106 10.54 -4.63 6.71
CA PHE A 106 9.62 -4.09 5.70
C PHE A 106 10.35 -3.27 4.64
N PHE A 107 11.32 -2.45 5.06
CA PHE A 107 12.17 -1.71 4.12
C PHE A 107 12.93 -2.64 3.16
N VAL A 108 13.51 -3.74 3.68
CA VAL A 108 14.21 -4.72 2.86
C VAL A 108 13.27 -5.42 1.88
N ILE A 109 12.03 -5.73 2.30
CA ILE A 109 11.01 -6.33 1.44
C ILE A 109 10.64 -5.38 0.30
N ASP A 110 10.41 -4.11 0.58
CA ASP A 110 10.05 -3.13 -0.46
C ASP A 110 11.19 -2.93 -1.46
N LEU A 111 12.43 -2.85 -0.97
CA LEU A 111 13.60 -2.77 -1.82
C LEU A 111 13.73 -4.02 -2.70
N TYR A 112 13.48 -5.21 -2.14
CA TYR A 112 13.44 -6.46 -2.90
C TYR A 112 12.35 -6.42 -3.99
N PHE A 113 11.15 -5.93 -3.68
CA PHE A 113 10.07 -5.81 -4.66
C PHE A 113 10.44 -4.86 -5.80
N LEU A 114 11.00 -3.69 -5.48
CA LEU A 114 11.52 -2.72 -6.45
C LEU A 114 12.56 -3.35 -7.37
N LEU A 115 13.53 -4.08 -6.83
CA LEU A 115 14.58 -4.74 -7.61
C LEU A 115 14.02 -5.81 -8.55
N VAL A 116 13.08 -6.63 -8.08
CA VAL A 116 12.46 -7.67 -8.91
C VAL A 116 11.66 -7.07 -10.08
N VAL A 117 10.89 -6.02 -9.82
CA VAL A 117 10.12 -5.34 -10.88
C VAL A 117 11.05 -4.58 -11.82
N TYR A 118 12.10 -3.94 -11.30
CA TYR A 118 13.10 -3.26 -12.10
C TYR A 118 13.86 -4.20 -13.04
N SER A 119 14.27 -5.38 -12.55
CA SER A 119 14.90 -6.41 -13.38
C SER A 119 13.99 -6.81 -14.55
N TYR A 120 12.71 -7.04 -14.28
CA TYR A 120 11.73 -7.40 -15.31
C TYR A 120 11.48 -6.27 -16.32
N TYR A 121 11.42 -5.02 -15.84
CA TYR A 121 11.33 -3.84 -16.72
C TYR A 121 12.55 -3.72 -17.65
N LYS A 122 13.75 -3.98 -17.14
CA LYS A 122 14.99 -3.96 -17.95
C LYS A 122 14.99 -5.04 -19.02
N GLU A 123 14.54 -6.24 -18.70
CA GLU A 123 14.40 -7.34 -19.67
C GLU A 123 13.45 -6.96 -20.81
N LEU A 124 12.26 -6.44 -20.50
CA LEU A 124 11.28 -6.00 -21.51
C LEU A 124 11.82 -4.89 -22.42
N THR A 125 12.40 -3.85 -21.83
CA THR A 125 12.92 -2.71 -22.60
C THR A 125 14.14 -3.07 -23.46
N CYS A 126 14.92 -4.08 -23.07
CA CYS A 126 15.97 -4.63 -23.93
C CYS A 126 15.39 -5.39 -25.13
N ALA A 127 14.33 -6.19 -24.93
CA ALA A 127 13.66 -6.91 -26.00
C ALA A 127 12.93 -5.98 -26.99
N GLU A 128 12.38 -4.86 -26.53
CA GLU A 128 11.74 -3.85 -27.40
C GLU A 128 12.73 -3.13 -28.33
N ARG A 129 14.04 -3.18 -28.02
CA ARG A 129 15.10 -2.48 -28.76
C ARG A 129 15.89 -3.38 -29.72
N SER A 130 15.70 -4.70 -29.66
CA SER A 130 16.37 -5.70 -30.51
C SER A 130 15.53 -6.04 -31.74
#